data_AF-A0A534LJA9-F1
#
_entry.id   AF-A0A534LJA9-F1
#
_cell.length_a   1.000
_cell.length_b   1.000
_cell.length_c   1.000
_cell.angle_alpha   90.00
_cell.angle_beta   90.00
_cell.angle_gamma   90.00
#
_symmetry.space_group_name_H-M   'P 1'
#
loop_
_entity.id
_entity.type
_entity.pdbx_description
1 polymer ?
#
loop_
_entity_poly.entity_id
_entity_poly.type
_entity_poly.pdbx_seq_one_letter_code
_entity_poly.pdbx_strand_id
1 'polypeptide(L)'
;MFRTVGIDPIDVPGATGGLDTDMIAKADAALEALKTYDLVVLHVKATDLCGHDGKASEKIRVIERMDAMMGHLKSKLSSDVVVAITADHSTPVAVKDHSGDPVPLTIFGEGVRVDGVLNFDERSVAAGALGRVRGQDVMNLLLDISNRATKYGA
;
A
#
# COMPACT_ATOMS: atom_id res chain seq x y z
N MET A 1 -14.10 -7.50 -5.49
CA MET A 1 -13.88 -6.10 -5.93
C MET A 1 -12.90 -6.03 -7.09
N PHE A 2 -11.64 -6.46 -6.94
CA PHE A 2 -10.62 -6.35 -8.01
C PHE A 2 -11.03 -6.92 -9.37
N ARG A 3 -11.58 -8.14 -9.42
CA ARG A 3 -12.12 -8.73 -10.68
C ARG A 3 -13.18 -7.84 -11.36
N THR A 4 -14.01 -7.15 -10.58
CA THR A 4 -15.09 -6.30 -11.10
C THR A 4 -14.57 -5.05 -11.80
N VAL A 5 -13.37 -4.59 -11.44
CA VAL A 5 -12.70 -3.44 -12.08
C VAL A 5 -11.63 -3.88 -13.09
N GLY A 6 -11.63 -5.16 -13.49
CA GLY A 6 -10.72 -5.68 -14.52
C GLY A 6 -9.30 -6.01 -14.03
N ILE A 7 -9.09 -6.15 -12.71
CA ILE A 7 -7.79 -6.59 -12.17
C ILE A 7 -7.79 -8.12 -12.05
N ASP A 8 -6.78 -8.73 -12.67
CA ASP A 8 -6.55 -10.17 -12.62
C ASP A 8 -6.00 -10.59 -11.24
N PRO A 9 -6.72 -11.46 -10.51
CA PRO A 9 -6.23 -11.98 -9.24
C PRO A 9 -5.09 -12.98 -9.49
N ILE A 10 -4.05 -12.89 -8.67
CA ILE A 10 -2.95 -13.84 -8.67
C ILE A 10 -3.08 -14.72 -7.43
N ASP A 11 -3.26 -16.03 -7.64
CA ASP A 11 -3.27 -17.00 -6.56
C ASP A 11 -1.84 -17.30 -6.12
N VAL A 12 -1.51 -16.90 -4.90
CA VAL A 12 -0.17 -17.05 -4.32
C VAL A 12 -0.22 -18.13 -3.23
N PRO A 13 0.52 -19.25 -3.38
CA PRO A 13 0.64 -20.24 -2.32
C PRO A 13 1.07 -19.60 -0.99
N GLY A 14 0.39 -19.94 0.10
CA GLY A 14 0.66 -19.36 1.43
C GLY A 14 0.00 -18.00 1.69
N ALA A 15 -0.65 -17.37 0.71
CA ALA A 15 -1.40 -16.13 0.93
C ALA A 15 -2.79 -16.38 1.55
N THR A 16 -2.83 -16.68 2.85
CA THR A 16 -4.07 -17.04 3.57
C THR A 16 -4.98 -15.84 3.90
N GLY A 17 -4.41 -14.63 3.93
CA GLY A 17 -5.09 -13.44 4.44
C GLY A 17 -5.17 -13.35 5.97
N GLY A 18 -4.74 -14.39 6.69
CA GLY A 18 -4.63 -14.41 8.14
C GLY A 18 -3.26 -13.95 8.65
N LEU A 19 -3.03 -14.11 9.96
CA LEU A 19 -1.73 -13.83 10.58
C LEU A 19 -0.62 -14.76 10.09
N ASP A 20 -0.97 -15.95 9.60
CA ASP A 20 -0.06 -16.94 9.03
C ASP A 20 0.25 -16.69 7.54
N THR A 21 -0.29 -15.62 6.94
CA THR A 21 -0.07 -15.31 5.52
C THR A 21 1.42 -15.14 5.21
N ASP A 22 1.88 -15.76 4.12
CA ASP A 22 3.24 -15.58 3.63
C ASP A 22 3.36 -14.26 2.86
N MET A 23 3.92 -13.24 3.52
CA MET A 23 4.09 -11.91 2.93
C MET A 23 5.20 -11.87 1.88
N ILE A 24 6.25 -12.69 2.04
CA ILE A 24 7.37 -12.73 1.10
C ILE A 24 6.94 -13.39 -0.20
N ALA A 25 6.16 -14.49 -0.13
CA ALA A 25 5.58 -15.10 -1.32
C ALA A 25 4.70 -14.10 -2.11
N LYS A 26 3.92 -13.26 -1.42
CA LYS A 26 3.12 -12.20 -2.06
C LYS A 26 3.99 -11.13 -2.71
N ALA A 27 5.09 -10.74 -2.07
CA ALA A 27 6.03 -9.78 -2.64
C ALA A 27 6.73 -10.34 -3.89
N ASP A 28 7.20 -11.59 -3.86
CA ASP A 28 7.81 -12.24 -5.03
C ASP A 28 6.81 -12.39 -6.18
N ALA A 29 5.56 -12.75 -5.89
CA ALA A 29 4.50 -12.79 -6.90
C ALA A 29 4.20 -11.41 -7.51
N ALA A 30 4.22 -10.35 -6.70
CA ALA A 30 4.04 -8.99 -7.20
C ALA A 30 5.21 -8.55 -8.10
N LEU A 31 6.44 -8.88 -7.75
CA LEU A 31 7.62 -8.62 -8.60
C LEU A 31 7.56 -9.39 -9.92
N GLU A 32 7.08 -10.64 -9.91
CA GLU A 32 6.87 -11.41 -11.14
C GLU A 32 5.78 -10.78 -12.00
N ALA A 33 4.67 -10.37 -11.40
CA ALA A 33 3.56 -9.73 -12.09
C ALA A 33 3.98 -8.41 -12.76
N LEU A 34 4.86 -7.62 -12.13
CA LEU A 34 5.37 -6.37 -12.71
C LEU A 34 6.12 -6.57 -14.05
N LYS A 35 6.52 -7.79 -14.40
CA LYS A 35 7.16 -8.08 -15.71
C LYS A 35 6.16 -8.07 -16.87
N THR A 36 4.87 -8.24 -16.60
CA THR A 36 3.82 -8.37 -17.62
C THR A 36 2.64 -7.43 -17.41
N TYR A 37 2.47 -6.87 -16.21
CA TYR A 37 1.40 -5.94 -15.88
C TYR A 37 1.95 -4.54 -15.59
N ASP A 38 1.24 -3.52 -16.08
CA ASP A 38 1.57 -2.11 -15.82
C ASP A 38 1.18 -1.62 -14.41
N LEU A 39 0.25 -2.33 -13.74
CA LEU A 39 -0.24 -2.02 -12.41
C LEU A 39 -0.39 -3.32 -11.61
N VAL A 40 0.20 -3.35 -10.42
CA VAL A 40 0.07 -4.46 -9.48
C VAL A 40 -0.42 -3.93 -8.14
N VAL A 41 -1.48 -4.53 -7.61
CA VAL A 41 -2.03 -4.20 -6.29
C VAL A 41 -1.72 -5.33 -5.31
N LEU A 42 -0.84 -5.07 -4.36
CA LEU A 42 -0.51 -6.00 -3.28
C LEU A 42 -1.30 -5.62 -2.02
N HIS A 43 -2.24 -6.47 -1.63
CA HIS A 43 -3.10 -6.26 -0.46
C HIS A 43 -2.68 -7.14 0.73
N VAL A 44 -2.70 -6.61 1.97
CA VAL A 44 -2.44 -7.38 3.20
C VAL A 44 -3.61 -7.18 4.17
N LYS A 45 -4.32 -8.27 4.53
CA LYS A 45 -5.52 -8.21 5.38
C LYS A 45 -5.21 -8.31 6.89
N ALA A 46 -4.10 -8.95 7.25
CA ALA A 46 -3.78 -9.35 8.62
C ALA A 46 -3.82 -8.21 9.66
N THR A 47 -3.44 -6.98 9.28
CA THR A 47 -3.42 -5.80 10.17
C THR A 47 -4.80 -5.39 10.66
N ASP A 48 -5.81 -5.55 9.81
CA ASP A 48 -7.19 -5.22 10.13
C ASP A 48 -7.80 -6.20 11.16
N LEU A 49 -7.49 -7.49 11.02
CA LEU A 49 -7.90 -8.53 11.98
C LEU A 49 -7.42 -8.20 13.40
N CYS A 50 -6.17 -7.75 13.54
CA CYS A 50 -5.63 -7.31 14.83
C CYS A 50 -6.35 -6.08 15.38
N GLY A 51 -6.78 -5.16 14.51
CA GLY A 51 -7.57 -3.99 14.86
C GLY A 51 -8.91 -4.38 15.48
N HIS A 52 -9.68 -5.22 14.78
CA HIS A 52 -10.96 -5.75 15.26
C HIS A 52 -10.83 -6.54 16.57
N ASP A 53 -9.77 -7.33 16.73
CA ASP A 53 -9.53 -8.10 17.95
C ASP A 53 -9.06 -7.24 19.14
N GLY A 54 -8.71 -5.97 18.93
CA GLY A 54 -8.13 -5.12 19.96
C GLY A 54 -6.72 -5.54 20.39
N LYS A 55 -5.96 -6.19 19.50
CA LYS A 55 -4.62 -6.71 19.78
C LYS A 55 -3.54 -5.78 19.25
N ALA A 56 -3.18 -4.76 20.04
CA ALA A 56 -2.16 -3.77 19.65
C ALA A 56 -0.81 -4.41 19.31
N SER A 57 -0.29 -5.27 20.19
CA SER A 57 1.01 -5.92 20.01
C SER A 57 1.07 -6.78 18.75
N GLU A 58 -0.01 -7.49 18.41
CA GLU A 58 -0.09 -8.26 17.17
C GLU A 58 -0.18 -7.34 15.95
N LYS A 59 -0.95 -6.25 16.02
CA LYS A 59 -1.02 -5.27 14.93
C LYS A 59 0.36 -4.69 14.60
N ILE A 60 1.15 -4.37 15.63
CA ILE A 60 2.54 -3.91 15.49
C ILE A 60 3.40 -4.97 14.80
N ARG A 61 3.37 -6.23 15.27
CA ARG A 61 4.13 -7.34 14.66
C ARG A 61 3.78 -7.56 13.18
N VAL A 62 2.50 -7.43 12.82
CA VAL A 62 2.09 -7.53 11.41
C VAL A 62 2.64 -6.37 10.59
N ILE A 63 2.64 -5.14 11.12
CA ILE A 63 3.24 -3.97 10.45
C ILE A 63 4.75 -4.15 10.27
N GLU A 64 5.48 -4.67 11.28
CA GLU A 64 6.92 -4.98 11.16
C GLU A 64 7.19 -6.03 10.06
N ARG A 65 6.31 -7.03 9.91
CA ARG A 65 6.40 -8.00 8.82
C ARG A 65 6.11 -7.37 7.45
N MET A 66 5.19 -6.41 7.39
CA MET A 66 4.95 -5.62 6.18
C MET A 66 6.16 -4.75 5.84
N ASP A 67 6.84 -4.16 6.83
CA ASP A 67 8.08 -3.40 6.61
C ASP A 67 9.18 -4.30 6.03
N ALA A 68 9.37 -5.52 6.57
CA ALA A 68 10.29 -6.51 6.01
C ALA A 68 9.92 -6.91 4.56
N MET A 69 8.62 -7.11 4.28
CA MET A 69 8.11 -7.36 2.92
C MET A 69 8.41 -6.17 1.98
N MET A 70 8.25 -4.94 2.45
CA MET A 70 8.57 -3.74 1.68
C MET A 70 10.08 -3.60 1.44
N GLY A 71 10.93 -3.94 2.41
CA GLY A 71 12.37 -4.01 2.24
C GLY A 71 12.77 -5.01 1.15
N HIS A 72 12.15 -6.19 1.14
CA HIS A 72 12.33 -7.20 0.10
C HIS A 72 11.92 -6.71 -1.28
N LEU A 73 10.73 -6.10 -1.41
CA LEU A 73 10.29 -5.45 -2.66
C LEU A 73 11.31 -4.41 -3.12
N LYS A 74 11.65 -3.45 -2.25
CA LYS A 74 12.56 -2.34 -2.57
C LYS A 74 13.92 -2.81 -3.07
N SER A 75 14.44 -3.91 -2.54
CA SER A 75 15.73 -4.47 -2.97
C SER A 75 15.74 -5.05 -4.40
N LYS A 76 14.57 -5.29 -4.98
CA LYS A 76 14.39 -5.97 -6.27
C LYS A 76 13.58 -5.14 -7.29
N LEU A 77 12.90 -4.10 -6.84
CA LEU A 77 12.12 -3.21 -7.71
C LEU A 77 13.04 -2.48 -8.68
N SER A 78 12.61 -2.40 -9.93
CA SER A 78 13.24 -1.56 -10.95
C SER A 78 12.96 -0.08 -10.65
N SER A 79 13.86 0.81 -11.07
CA SER A 79 13.79 2.24 -10.76
C SER A 79 12.61 2.96 -11.41
N ASP A 80 12.09 2.42 -12.51
CA ASP A 80 10.94 2.91 -13.25
C ASP A 80 9.58 2.57 -12.59
N VAL A 81 9.58 1.81 -11.49
CA VAL A 81 8.35 1.47 -10.77
C VAL A 81 8.00 2.57 -9.75
N VAL A 82 6.79 3.11 -9.87
CA VAL A 82 6.19 4.01 -8.89
C VAL A 82 5.36 3.18 -7.90
N VAL A 83 5.56 3.40 -6.61
CA VAL A 83 4.90 2.65 -5.54
C VAL A 83 4.15 3.61 -4.63
N ALA A 84 2.87 3.33 -4.40
CA ALA A 84 2.10 3.92 -3.31
C ALA A 84 1.91 2.91 -2.18
N ILE A 85 2.02 3.38 -0.94
CA ILE A 85 1.70 2.61 0.26
C ILE A 85 0.65 3.37 1.05
N THR A 86 -0.46 2.70 1.35
CA THR A 86 -1.55 3.25 2.15
C THR A 86 -2.42 2.12 2.71
N ALA A 87 -3.48 2.49 3.42
CA ALA A 87 -4.56 1.59 3.82
C ALA A 87 -5.86 1.99 3.10
N ASP A 88 -6.80 1.07 2.99
CA ASP A 88 -8.14 1.36 2.51
C ASP A 88 -9.00 2.09 3.56
N HIS A 89 -8.76 1.81 4.85
CA HIS A 89 -9.39 2.50 5.97
C HIS A 89 -8.58 2.38 7.28
N SER A 90 -9.02 3.14 8.28
CA SER A 90 -8.52 3.04 9.65
C SER A 90 -9.32 2.00 10.44
N THR A 91 -8.62 1.17 11.22
CA THR A 91 -9.22 0.22 12.18
C THR A 91 -8.52 0.36 13.53
N PRO A 92 -8.86 1.39 14.35
CA PRO A 92 -8.21 1.65 15.62
C PRO A 92 -8.45 0.52 16.63
N VAL A 93 -7.40 0.08 17.32
CA VAL A 93 -7.45 -1.02 18.31
C VAL A 93 -8.44 -0.74 19.45
N ALA A 94 -8.56 0.53 19.84
CA ALA A 94 -9.50 0.95 20.88
C ALA A 94 -10.96 0.94 20.42
N VAL A 95 -11.21 1.09 19.11
CA VAL A 95 -12.55 1.09 18.51
C VAL A 95 -12.99 -0.32 18.17
N LYS A 96 -12.06 -1.22 17.80
CA LYS A 96 -12.33 -2.61 17.37
C LYS A 96 -13.24 -2.71 16.14
N ASP A 97 -13.34 -1.61 15.42
CA ASP A 97 -14.10 -1.49 14.18
C ASP A 97 -13.46 -0.40 13.32
N HIS A 98 -13.95 -0.26 12.11
CA HIS A 98 -13.51 0.76 11.18
C HIS A 98 -13.86 2.15 11.73
N SER A 99 -12.98 3.13 11.49
CA SER A 99 -13.22 4.54 11.81
C SER A 99 -13.08 5.43 10.59
N GLY A 100 -13.57 6.66 10.71
CA GLY A 100 -13.43 7.71 9.69
C GLY A 100 -12.10 8.47 9.75
N ASP A 101 -11.14 8.01 10.57
CA ASP A 101 -9.83 8.64 10.69
C ASP A 101 -9.05 8.51 9.36
N PRO A 102 -8.35 9.57 8.91
CA PRO A 102 -7.56 9.50 7.69
C PRO A 102 -6.43 8.47 7.83
N VAL A 103 -6.05 7.86 6.71
CA VAL A 103 -4.97 6.86 6.64
C VAL A 103 -3.67 7.49 6.12
N PRO A 104 -2.50 7.03 6.57
CA PRO A 104 -1.22 7.40 5.99
C PRO A 104 -1.14 7.06 4.49
N LEU A 105 -0.54 7.95 3.71
CA LEU A 105 -0.21 7.72 2.29
C LEU A 105 1.23 8.19 2.05
N THR A 106 2.02 7.34 1.39
CA THR A 106 3.32 7.71 0.82
C THR A 106 3.40 7.21 -0.61
N ILE A 107 4.12 7.95 -1.45
CA ILE A 107 4.41 7.57 -2.83
C ILE A 107 5.92 7.72 -3.03
N PHE A 108 6.57 6.69 -3.57
CA PHE A 108 7.98 6.74 -3.93
C PHE A 108 8.19 6.17 -5.34
N GLY A 109 9.24 6.64 -6.00
CA GLY A 109 9.58 6.27 -7.37
C GLY A 109 10.34 7.38 -8.06
N GLU A 110 10.84 7.10 -9.26
CA GLU A 110 11.41 8.14 -10.12
C GLU A 110 10.36 9.21 -10.43
N GLY A 111 10.77 10.48 -10.45
CA GLY A 111 9.87 11.63 -10.70
C GLY A 111 9.12 12.17 -9.48
N VAL A 112 9.14 11.48 -8.33
CA VAL A 112 8.52 11.99 -7.10
C VAL A 112 9.31 13.17 -6.53
N ARG A 113 8.60 14.26 -6.19
CA ARG A 113 9.16 15.38 -5.43
C ARG A 113 9.15 15.05 -3.94
N VAL A 114 10.32 14.67 -3.42
CA VAL A 114 10.50 14.24 -2.03
C VAL A 114 10.35 15.43 -1.08
N ASP A 115 9.54 15.27 -0.03
CA ASP A 115 9.36 16.26 1.03
C ASP A 115 10.29 15.99 2.24
N GLY A 116 10.08 16.73 3.33
CA GLY A 116 10.91 16.61 4.54
C GLY A 116 10.48 15.51 5.52
N VAL A 117 9.46 14.70 5.21
CA VAL A 117 8.95 13.67 6.11
C VAL A 117 9.86 12.44 6.08
N LEU A 118 10.32 12.01 7.26
CA LEU A 118 11.28 10.90 7.39
C LEU A 118 10.66 9.58 7.85
N ASN A 119 9.47 9.62 8.46
CA ASN A 119 8.82 8.45 9.05
C ASN A 119 7.41 8.25 8.46
N PHE A 120 7.01 6.99 8.36
CA PHE A 120 5.67 6.62 7.91
C PHE A 120 4.79 6.21 9.09
N ASP A 121 4.10 7.21 9.65
CA ASP A 121 3.11 7.08 10.72
C ASP A 121 2.08 8.22 10.59
N GLU A 122 0.94 8.11 11.28
CA GLU A 122 -0.18 9.05 11.16
C GLU A 122 0.21 10.50 11.47
N ARG A 123 1.16 10.74 12.37
CA ARG A 123 1.59 12.09 12.77
C ARG A 123 2.57 12.67 11.77
N SER A 124 3.55 11.87 11.36
CA SER A 124 4.59 12.31 10.42
C SER A 124 4.02 12.65 9.05
N VAL A 125 3.15 11.78 8.49
CA VAL A 125 2.55 12.00 7.16
C VAL A 125 1.57 13.17 7.11
N ALA A 126 1.05 13.62 8.24
CA ALA A 126 0.20 14.81 8.30
C ALA A 126 0.94 16.11 7.88
N ALA A 127 2.27 16.11 7.94
CA ALA A 127 3.12 17.20 7.43
C ALA A 127 3.59 17.00 5.98
N GLY A 128 3.18 15.90 5.32
CA GLY A 128 3.61 15.56 3.97
C GLY A 128 3.07 16.50 2.91
N ALA A 129 3.84 16.69 1.83
CA ALA A 129 3.53 17.63 0.75
C ALA A 129 2.32 17.19 -0.11
N LEU A 130 1.90 15.92 -0.03
CA LEU A 130 0.65 15.44 -0.62
C LEU A 130 -0.59 16.07 0.03
N GLY A 131 -0.47 16.56 1.27
CA GLY A 131 -1.59 17.07 2.04
C GLY A 131 -2.65 15.99 2.29
N ARG A 132 -3.92 16.40 2.32
CA ARG A 132 -5.06 15.49 2.52
C ARG A 132 -5.82 15.28 1.21
N VAL A 133 -5.60 14.12 0.60
CA VAL A 133 -6.28 13.69 -0.63
C VAL A 133 -7.39 12.68 -0.35
N ARG A 134 -8.26 12.43 -1.32
CA ARG A 134 -9.27 11.35 -1.23
C ARG A 134 -8.70 10.07 -1.83
N GLY A 135 -9.22 8.91 -1.41
CA GLY A 135 -8.79 7.61 -1.95
C GLY A 135 -8.92 7.51 -3.48
N GLN A 136 -9.95 8.13 -4.07
CA GLN A 136 -10.15 8.18 -5.52
C GLN A 136 -9.06 8.98 -6.26
N ASP A 137 -8.33 9.87 -5.58
CA ASP A 137 -7.30 10.71 -6.19
C ASP A 137 -5.96 9.96 -6.31
N VAL A 138 -5.77 8.86 -5.56
CA VAL A 138 -4.51 8.10 -5.51
C VAL A 138 -4.12 7.56 -6.89
N MET A 139 -5.08 7.03 -7.64
CA MET A 139 -4.81 6.54 -9.00
C MET A 139 -4.42 7.66 -9.96
N ASN A 140 -5.00 8.86 -9.83
CA ASN A 140 -4.63 10.00 -10.66
C ASN A 140 -3.19 10.46 -10.37
N LEU A 141 -2.80 10.47 -9.10
CA LEU A 141 -1.41 10.76 -8.71
C LEU A 141 -0.43 9.74 -9.29
N LEU A 142 -0.75 8.44 -9.19
CA LEU A 142 0.09 7.38 -9.73
C LEU A 142 0.21 7.44 -11.25
N LEU A 143 -0.89 7.72 -11.97
CA LEU A 143 -0.87 7.88 -13.43
C LEU A 143 -0.02 9.07 -13.86
N ASP A 144 -0.10 10.20 -13.15
CA ASP A 144 0.71 11.38 -13.45
C ASP A 144 2.20 11.11 -13.24
N ILE A 145 2.58 10.59 -12.06
CA ILE A 145 3.98 10.31 -11.70
C ILE A 145 4.59 9.25 -12.64
N SER A 146 3.81 8.27 -13.06
CA SER A 146 4.25 7.22 -14.00
C SER A 146 4.21 7.64 -15.48
N ASN A 147 3.95 8.91 -15.81
CA ASN A 147 3.81 9.42 -17.18
C ASN A 147 2.73 8.70 -18.01
N ARG A 148 1.66 8.24 -17.36
CA ARG A 148 0.51 7.55 -17.97
C ARG A 148 -0.77 8.38 -17.94
N ALA A 149 -0.77 9.53 -17.26
CA ALA A 149 -1.87 10.46 -17.30
C ALA A 149 -2.02 11.07 -18.71
N THR A 150 -3.26 11.30 -19.11
CA THR A 150 -3.57 12.02 -20.35
C THR A 150 -4.06 13.42 -20.00
N LYS A 151 -3.52 14.42 -20.68
CA LYS A 151 -3.98 15.81 -20.54
C LYS A 151 -5.44 15.93 -20.98
N TYR A 152 -6.21 16.70 -20.24
CA TYR A 152 -7.55 17.11 -20.66
C TYR A 152 -7.45 18.51 -21.29
N GLY A 153 -7.62 18.60 -22.61
CA GLY A 153 -7.43 19.83 -23.38
C GLY A 153 -6.08 19.90 -24.08
N ALA A 154 -5.39 21.04 -23.96
CA ALA A 154 -4.16 21.38 -24.70
C ALA A 154 -2.88 20.86 -24.05
#